data_AF-A0AAV8PPQ4-F1
#
_entry.id   AF-A0AAV8PPQ4-F1
#
_cell.length_a   1.000
_cell.length_b   1.000
_cell.length_c   1.000
_cell.angle_alpha   90.00
_cell.angle_beta   90.00
_cell.angle_gamma   90.00
#
_symmetry.space_group_name_H-M   'P 1'
#
loop_
_entity.id
_entity.type
_entity.pdbx_description
1 polymer ?
#
loop_
_entity_poly.entity_id
_entity_poly.type
_entity_poly.pdbx_seq_one_letter_code
_entity_poly.pdbx_strand_id
1 'polypeptide(L)'
;MAAFPGSAIKLRSEPVSLPSVVNQKRSVCRGGRTLWRTDGPGRSPKLRVVSPSMSLSRVPEKPLGLYDPSYDKDSCGVGFIAELSGEYSRTTVSDALEMLLRMSHCRTCGILVALPHEFLNEVTKDVGIQLPPPGQYAVGMFFLPTDDRRRKESKVVFAKVAESLRHVVLGWRRVPTDNRDLGLSALQTEPIIEQVFLSPSSRLSAEFEQQMYILRRVSMVAIRDALSLQYSGARDFYICSLSSRTVVYKGQLKPVQLKDYYYADLGDERFTSYMALVHS
;
A
#
# COMPACT_ATOMS: atom_id res chain seq x y z
N MET A 1 -40.45 29.02 41.66
CA MET A 1 -41.62 28.68 42.50
C MET A 1 -41.66 27.15 42.58
N ALA A 2 -41.58 26.57 43.79
CA ALA A 2 -41.35 25.14 44.10
C ALA A 2 -40.01 24.53 43.56
N ALA A 3 -39.20 23.68 44.21
CA ALA A 3 -39.12 22.98 45.51
C ALA A 3 -39.07 21.42 45.40
N PHE A 4 -38.15 20.83 46.19
CA PHE A 4 -37.76 19.40 46.40
C PHE A 4 -38.91 18.48 46.90
N PRO A 5 -38.75 17.13 47.16
CA PRO A 5 -37.56 16.23 47.22
C PRO A 5 -37.73 14.91 46.40
N GLY A 6 -36.92 13.84 46.49
CA GLY A 6 -35.59 13.62 47.12
C GLY A 6 -35.51 12.49 48.19
N SER A 7 -35.06 11.27 47.86
CA SER A 7 -34.82 10.16 48.83
C SER A 7 -33.83 9.09 48.33
N ALA A 8 -33.03 8.52 49.25
CA ALA A 8 -32.05 7.46 48.99
C ALA A 8 -32.45 6.12 49.66
N ILE A 9 -32.04 4.99 49.08
CA ILE A 9 -32.17 3.66 49.71
C ILE A 9 -30.77 3.12 50.05
N LYS A 10 -30.62 2.66 51.29
CA LYS A 10 -29.37 2.24 51.92
C LYS A 10 -29.59 0.83 52.47
N LEU A 11 -28.88 -0.17 51.94
CA LEU A 11 -28.89 -1.52 52.50
C LEU A 11 -27.49 -1.86 53.03
N ARG A 12 -27.43 -2.18 54.33
CA ARG A 12 -26.30 -2.79 55.00
C ARG A 12 -26.49 -4.30 55.04
N SER A 13 -25.41 -5.06 54.90
CA SER A 13 -25.22 -6.32 55.62
C SER A 13 -23.72 -6.55 55.85
N GLU A 14 -23.39 -7.00 57.07
CA GLU A 14 -22.03 -7.10 57.60
C GLU A 14 -21.34 -8.43 57.23
N PRO A 15 -20.00 -8.55 57.39
CA PRO A 15 -19.24 -9.70 56.93
C PRO A 15 -19.31 -10.88 57.90
N VAL A 16 -19.30 -12.10 57.34
CA VAL A 16 -19.10 -13.35 58.11
C VAL A 16 -17.68 -13.85 57.89
N SER A 17 -17.01 -14.25 58.98
CA SER A 17 -15.58 -14.54 59.04
C SER A 17 -15.26 -16.01 59.31
N LEU A 18 -14.11 -16.46 58.76
CA LEU A 18 -13.30 -17.62 59.21
C LEU A 18 -13.86 -19.03 58.88
N PRO A 19 -13.02 -20.09 58.77
CA PRO A 19 -11.67 -20.22 59.33
C PRO A 19 -10.48 -20.34 58.36
N SER A 20 -9.33 -19.97 58.91
CA SER A 20 -7.99 -20.37 58.46
C SER A 20 -7.72 -21.85 58.75
N VAL A 21 -6.93 -22.52 57.90
CA VAL A 21 -5.77 -23.38 58.25
C VAL A 21 -5.25 -24.12 57.00
N VAL A 22 -3.94 -23.97 56.73
CA VAL A 22 -2.96 -24.97 56.22
C VAL A 22 -3.53 -26.09 55.32
N ASN A 23 -3.06 -26.29 54.07
CA ASN A 23 -1.66 -26.65 53.82
C ASN A 23 -1.17 -26.35 52.40
N GLN A 24 0.02 -25.74 52.27
CA GLN A 24 0.71 -25.64 50.99
C GLN A 24 1.37 -26.98 50.64
N LYS A 25 0.84 -27.68 49.63
CA LYS A 25 1.67 -28.54 48.78
C LYS A 25 1.80 -27.93 47.40
N ARG A 26 2.81 -27.06 47.24
CA ARG A 26 3.36 -26.71 45.94
C ARG A 26 4.05 -27.96 45.35
N SER A 27 3.34 -28.73 44.54
CA SER A 27 4.00 -29.60 43.57
C SER A 27 4.47 -28.72 42.41
N VAL A 28 5.79 -28.69 42.18
CA VAL A 28 6.40 -27.92 41.10
C VAL A 28 6.23 -28.71 39.80
N CYS A 29 5.26 -28.30 38.97
CA CYS A 29 5.20 -28.69 37.56
C CYS A 29 5.29 -27.43 36.69
N ARG A 30 6.22 -27.45 35.72
CA ARG A 30 6.47 -26.30 34.83
C ARG A 30 5.30 -26.09 33.88
N GLY A 31 4.90 -24.82 33.69
CA GLY A 31 4.28 -24.35 32.45
C GLY A 31 2.84 -24.81 32.16
N GLY A 32 1.86 -24.36 32.94
CA GLY A 32 0.45 -24.44 32.54
C GLY A 32 -0.50 -23.89 33.61
N ARG A 33 -1.28 -22.85 33.29
CA ARG A 33 -2.40 -22.41 34.15
C ARG A 33 -3.66 -23.18 33.77
N THR A 34 -3.92 -24.29 34.44
CA THR A 34 -5.16 -25.07 34.27
C THR A 34 -6.30 -24.34 34.99
N LEU A 35 -7.18 -23.66 34.23
CA LEU A 35 -8.36 -23.03 34.80
C LEU A 35 -9.53 -24.03 34.78
N TRP A 36 -9.97 -24.46 35.97
CA TRP A 36 -11.10 -25.35 36.11
C TRP A 36 -12.42 -24.57 35.99
N ARG A 37 -13.31 -25.02 35.11
CA ARG A 37 -14.70 -24.52 35.02
C ARG A 37 -15.64 -25.72 34.93
N THR A 38 -16.70 -25.71 35.73
CA THR A 38 -17.74 -26.73 35.74
C THR A 38 -18.91 -26.29 34.86
N ASP A 39 -19.25 -27.08 33.84
CA ASP A 39 -20.35 -26.79 32.88
C ASP A 39 -21.75 -27.10 33.45
N GLY A 40 -21.99 -26.71 34.71
CA GLY A 40 -23.25 -26.95 35.44
C GLY A 40 -23.40 -28.36 36.04
N PRO A 41 -24.45 -28.58 36.85
CA PRO A 41 -24.68 -29.86 37.52
C PRO A 41 -25.05 -30.97 36.52
N GLY A 42 -24.55 -32.19 36.77
CA GLY A 42 -24.89 -33.40 36.01
C GLY A 42 -24.00 -33.72 34.81
N ARG A 43 -22.97 -32.92 34.51
CA ARG A 43 -21.96 -33.23 33.48
C ARG A 43 -20.60 -33.50 34.11
N SER A 44 -19.98 -34.63 33.79
CA SER A 44 -18.61 -34.94 34.22
C SER A 44 -17.63 -33.93 33.60
N PRO A 45 -16.67 -33.39 34.36
CA PRO A 45 -15.76 -32.37 33.88
C PRO A 45 -14.83 -32.94 32.80
N LYS A 46 -15.09 -32.57 31.53
CA LYS A 46 -14.17 -32.89 30.44
C LYS A 46 -12.95 -31.99 30.55
N LEU A 47 -11.77 -32.58 30.71
CA LEU A 47 -10.50 -31.87 30.74
C LEU A 47 -10.21 -31.27 29.35
N ARG A 48 -10.72 -30.07 29.09
CA ARG A 48 -10.42 -29.35 27.86
C ARG A 48 -9.07 -28.66 28.03
N VAL A 49 -8.00 -29.33 27.60
CA VAL A 49 -6.67 -28.70 27.48
C VAL A 49 -6.80 -27.59 26.44
N VAL A 50 -6.92 -26.35 26.91
CA VAL A 50 -6.68 -25.18 26.08
C VAL A 50 -5.17 -25.12 25.90
N SER A 51 -4.66 -25.78 24.86
CA SER A 51 -3.35 -25.45 24.33
C SER A 51 -3.33 -23.94 24.10
N PRO A 52 -2.29 -23.22 24.57
CA PRO A 52 -2.14 -21.84 24.15
C PRO A 52 -2.09 -21.88 22.63
N SER A 53 -3.02 -21.18 21.98
CA SER A 53 -3.04 -21.10 20.53
C SER A 53 -1.69 -20.51 20.11
N MET A 54 -0.79 -21.36 19.60
CA MET A 54 0.38 -20.85 18.91
C MET A 54 -0.17 -19.95 17.81
N SER A 55 0.28 -18.69 17.82
CA SER A 55 0.11 -17.83 16.67
C SER A 55 0.64 -18.61 15.47
N LEU A 56 -0.23 -18.95 14.51
CA LEU A 56 0.09 -19.77 13.34
C LEU A 56 1.24 -19.18 12.48
N SER A 57 1.66 -17.96 12.80
CA SER A 57 2.71 -17.16 12.18
C SER A 57 4.09 -17.22 12.87
N ARG A 58 4.27 -17.90 14.01
CA ARG A 58 5.57 -17.89 14.72
C ARG A 58 6.47 -19.03 14.26
N VAL A 59 7.52 -18.68 13.52
CA VAL A 59 8.63 -19.55 13.14
C VAL A 59 9.21 -20.24 14.39
N PRO A 60 9.40 -21.58 14.39
CA PRO A 60 10.05 -22.30 15.47
C PRO A 60 11.49 -21.83 15.72
N GLU A 61 11.92 -21.72 16.97
CA GLU A 61 13.31 -21.36 17.32
C GLU A 61 14.30 -22.53 17.16
N LYS A 62 13.82 -23.72 16.79
CA LYS A 62 14.61 -24.96 16.62
C LYS A 62 14.03 -25.82 15.49
N PRO A 63 14.84 -26.66 14.82
CA PRO A 63 14.35 -27.59 13.80
C PRO A 63 13.19 -28.47 14.29
N LEU A 64 12.16 -28.61 13.46
CA LEU A 64 11.00 -29.48 13.68
C LEU A 64 10.98 -30.58 12.61
N GLY A 65 11.58 -31.72 12.95
CA GLY A 65 11.76 -32.82 11.99
C GLY A 65 12.75 -32.42 10.90
N LEU A 66 12.32 -32.49 9.62
CA LEU A 66 13.13 -32.08 8.47
C LEU A 66 13.08 -30.58 8.16
N TYR A 67 12.20 -29.81 8.83
CA TYR A 67 12.17 -28.36 8.70
C TYR A 67 13.19 -27.73 9.64
N ASP A 68 14.16 -27.00 9.08
CA ASP A 68 15.15 -26.21 9.82
C ASP A 68 14.88 -24.70 9.55
N PRO A 69 14.53 -23.92 10.59
CA PRO A 69 14.26 -22.49 10.51
C PRO A 69 15.36 -21.64 9.85
N SER A 70 16.61 -22.12 9.81
CA SER A 70 17.72 -21.41 9.17
C SER A 70 17.61 -21.34 7.64
N TYR A 71 16.77 -22.19 7.03
CA TYR A 71 16.41 -22.10 5.60
C TYR A 71 15.13 -21.31 5.34
N ASP A 72 14.42 -20.86 6.39
CA ASP A 72 13.23 -20.04 6.21
C ASP A 72 13.62 -18.66 5.68
N LYS A 73 12.94 -18.21 4.64
CA LYS A 73 13.26 -16.97 3.92
C LYS A 73 12.01 -16.14 3.79
N ASP A 74 12.08 -14.92 4.30
CA ASP A 74 11.05 -13.91 4.07
C ASP A 74 10.80 -13.77 2.57
N SER A 75 9.55 -14.02 2.18
CA SER A 75 9.06 -13.81 0.83
C SER A 75 8.71 -12.33 0.61
N CYS A 76 8.46 -11.95 -0.65
CA CYS A 76 7.96 -10.61 -0.95
C CYS A 76 6.72 -10.30 -0.11
N GLY A 77 6.75 -9.17 0.59
CA GLY A 77 5.67 -8.72 1.44
C GLY A 77 4.68 -7.86 0.67
N VAL A 78 3.40 -7.93 1.05
CA VAL A 78 2.36 -6.99 0.63
C VAL A 78 1.63 -6.47 1.86
N GLY A 79 1.40 -5.16 1.91
CA GLY A 79 0.66 -4.49 2.98
C GLY A 79 -0.39 -3.54 2.40
N PHE A 80 -1.47 -3.32 3.14
CA PHE A 80 -2.55 -2.41 2.73
C PHE A 80 -3.07 -1.62 3.93
N ILE A 81 -3.28 -0.32 3.74
CA ILE A 81 -3.95 0.57 4.70
C ILE A 81 -5.08 1.27 3.96
N ALA A 82 -6.25 1.36 4.58
CA ALA A 82 -7.36 2.15 4.08
C ALA A 82 -8.09 2.85 5.23
N GLU A 83 -8.45 4.10 4.98
CA GLU A 83 -9.39 4.87 5.77
C GLU A 83 -10.82 4.48 5.36
N LEU A 84 -11.60 3.94 6.30
CA LEU A 84 -12.94 3.39 6.02
C LEU A 84 -13.98 4.47 5.73
N SER A 85 -13.76 5.71 6.19
CA SER A 85 -14.59 6.86 5.81
C SER A 85 -14.37 7.31 4.36
N GLY A 86 -13.27 6.91 3.73
CA GLY A 86 -12.88 7.38 2.39
C GLY A 86 -12.25 8.78 2.37
N GLU A 87 -12.04 9.38 3.54
CA GLU A 87 -11.37 10.68 3.66
C GLU A 87 -9.89 10.59 3.30
N TYR A 88 -9.39 11.60 2.58
CA TYR A 88 -7.99 11.67 2.17
C TYR A 88 -7.12 12.15 3.34
N SER A 89 -6.21 11.30 3.81
CA SER A 89 -5.29 11.66 4.89
C SER A 89 -3.83 11.52 4.47
N ARG A 90 -2.98 12.35 5.08
CA ARG A 90 -1.52 12.20 5.02
C ARG A 90 -1.05 10.99 5.83
N THR A 91 -1.71 10.69 6.96
CA THR A 91 -1.35 9.57 7.85
C THR A 91 -1.38 8.24 7.13
N THR A 92 -2.41 7.97 6.32
CA THR A 92 -2.54 6.74 5.51
C THR A 92 -1.34 6.50 4.59
N VAL A 93 -0.72 7.56 4.07
CA VAL A 93 0.49 7.45 3.24
C VAL A 93 1.74 7.24 4.12
N SER A 94 1.87 7.99 5.22
CA SER A 94 2.97 7.86 6.18
C SER A 94 3.03 6.46 6.81
N ASP A 95 1.89 5.94 7.28
CA ASP A 95 1.78 4.62 7.91
C ASP A 95 2.09 3.50 6.90
N ALA A 96 1.70 3.67 5.64
CA ALA A 96 1.99 2.70 4.58
C ALA A 96 3.47 2.69 4.20
N LEU A 97 4.10 3.87 4.15
CA LEU A 97 5.56 3.98 4.01
C LEU A 97 6.27 3.34 5.21
N GLU A 98 5.83 3.59 6.45
CA GLU A 98 6.43 2.96 7.63
C GLU A 98 6.28 1.43 7.61
N MET A 99 5.11 0.92 7.24
CA MET A 99 4.88 -0.51 7.04
C MET A 99 5.84 -1.08 5.99
N LEU A 100 6.06 -0.38 4.88
CA LEU A 100 7.02 -0.77 3.85
C LEU A 100 8.46 -0.84 4.39
N LEU A 101 8.91 0.12 5.22
CA LEU A 101 10.25 0.07 5.84
C LEU A 101 10.50 -1.24 6.61
N ARG A 102 9.46 -1.79 7.25
CA ARG A 102 9.52 -3.03 8.03
C ARG A 102 9.61 -4.29 7.15
N MET A 103 9.51 -4.16 5.82
CA MET A 103 9.50 -5.26 4.84
C MET A 103 10.83 -5.36 4.06
N SER A 104 11.96 -5.19 4.75
CA SER A 104 13.29 -4.86 4.19
C SER A 104 14.00 -5.91 3.28
N HIS A 105 13.36 -7.01 2.89
CA HIS A 105 14.02 -8.15 2.26
C HIS A 105 14.15 -8.11 0.72
N CYS A 106 13.40 -7.24 0.01
CA CYS A 106 13.38 -7.24 -1.46
C CYS A 106 14.22 -6.13 -2.12
N ARG A 107 14.44 -6.30 -3.43
CA ARG A 107 15.23 -5.43 -4.33
C ARG A 107 14.37 -4.54 -5.25
N THR A 108 13.05 -4.67 -5.15
CA THR A 108 12.05 -3.85 -5.84
C THR A 108 10.96 -3.53 -4.86
N CYS A 109 10.51 -2.28 -4.81
CA CYS A 109 9.40 -1.90 -3.95
C CYS A 109 8.52 -0.85 -4.64
N GLY A 110 7.35 -0.61 -4.05
CA GLY A 110 6.50 0.50 -4.48
C GLY A 110 5.18 0.59 -3.73
N ILE A 111 4.58 1.76 -3.84
CA ILE A 111 3.29 2.14 -3.26
C ILE A 111 2.29 2.47 -4.38
N LEU A 112 1.09 1.91 -4.27
CA LEU A 112 -0.10 2.33 -5.00
C LEU A 112 -0.95 3.15 -4.05
N VAL A 113 -1.38 4.35 -4.48
CA VAL A 113 -2.29 5.22 -3.73
C VAL A 113 -3.51 5.58 -4.56
N ALA A 114 -4.57 6.08 -3.91
CA ALA A 114 -5.58 6.88 -4.60
C ALA A 114 -4.96 8.17 -5.14
N LEU A 115 -5.53 8.79 -6.18
CA LEU A 115 -4.97 10.00 -6.77
C LEU A 115 -5.00 11.19 -5.79
N PRO A 116 -3.85 11.75 -5.37
CA PRO A 116 -3.81 12.88 -4.44
C PRO A 116 -4.11 14.18 -5.20
N HIS A 117 -5.40 14.49 -5.40
CA HIS A 117 -5.81 15.58 -6.29
C HIS A 117 -5.25 16.94 -5.89
N GLU A 118 -5.24 17.29 -4.60
CA GLU A 118 -4.76 18.59 -4.13
C GLU A 118 -3.27 18.81 -4.44
N PHE A 119 -2.44 17.80 -4.14
CA PHE A 119 -1.04 17.77 -4.54
C PHE A 119 -0.88 17.90 -6.06
N LEU A 120 -1.57 17.05 -6.82
CA LEU A 120 -1.46 17.03 -8.29
C LEU A 120 -1.85 18.37 -8.90
N ASN A 121 -2.94 18.98 -8.45
CA ASN A 121 -3.44 20.28 -8.91
C ASN A 121 -2.45 21.42 -8.64
N GLU A 122 -1.65 21.36 -7.58
CA GLU A 122 -0.55 22.31 -7.40
C GLU A 122 0.57 22.05 -8.42
N VAL A 123 1.17 20.85 -8.40
CA VAL A 123 2.39 20.56 -9.18
C VAL A 123 2.17 20.55 -10.70
N THR A 124 0.91 20.59 -11.17
CA THR A 124 0.58 20.82 -12.58
C THR A 124 0.61 22.28 -13.00
N LYS A 125 0.43 23.24 -12.07
CA LYS A 125 0.49 24.69 -12.38
C LYS A 125 1.87 25.09 -12.88
N ASP A 126 2.92 24.56 -12.26
CA ASP A 126 4.33 24.83 -12.61
C ASP A 126 4.68 24.41 -14.04
N VAL A 127 3.96 23.43 -14.61
CA VAL A 127 4.11 22.95 -15.99
C VAL A 127 2.99 23.44 -16.92
N GLY A 128 2.19 24.43 -16.49
CA GLY A 128 1.14 25.06 -17.29
C GLY A 128 -0.10 24.20 -17.55
N ILE A 129 -0.28 23.10 -16.80
CA ILE A 129 -1.41 22.18 -16.95
C ILE A 129 -2.52 22.59 -15.97
N GLN A 130 -3.70 22.91 -16.50
CA GLN A 130 -4.91 23.10 -15.70
C GLN A 130 -5.59 21.75 -15.50
N LEU A 131 -5.66 21.27 -14.25
CA LEU A 131 -6.30 19.99 -13.95
C LEU A 131 -7.83 20.12 -13.79
N PRO A 132 -8.62 19.25 -14.45
CA PRO A 132 -10.04 19.08 -14.15
C PRO A 132 -10.30 18.61 -12.70
N PRO A 133 -11.55 18.70 -12.22
CA PRO A 133 -11.95 18.13 -10.94
C PRO A 133 -11.66 16.61 -10.82
N PRO A 134 -11.59 16.05 -9.59
CA PRO A 134 -11.42 14.62 -9.36
C PRO A 134 -12.38 13.76 -10.20
N GLY A 135 -11.86 12.67 -10.77
CA GLY A 135 -12.62 11.78 -11.65
C GLY A 135 -12.87 12.30 -13.08
N GLN A 136 -12.58 13.57 -13.37
CA GLN A 136 -12.63 14.14 -14.74
C GLN A 136 -11.27 14.18 -15.43
N TYR A 137 -10.24 13.57 -14.83
CA TYR A 137 -8.93 13.35 -15.44
C TYR A 137 -8.34 12.00 -15.03
N ALA A 138 -7.36 11.53 -15.78
CA ALA A 138 -6.56 10.37 -15.47
C ALA A 138 -5.07 10.73 -15.45
N VAL A 139 -4.31 9.99 -14.63
CA VAL A 139 -2.85 10.11 -14.54
C VAL A 139 -2.21 8.80 -15.01
N GLY A 140 -1.29 8.91 -15.94
CA GLY A 140 -0.40 7.83 -16.34
C GLY A 140 0.98 8.01 -15.73
N MET A 141 1.51 7.00 -15.04
CA MET A 141 2.91 6.98 -14.59
C MET A 141 3.75 6.17 -15.59
N PHE A 142 4.74 6.81 -16.21
CA PHE A 142 5.54 6.26 -17.30
C PHE A 142 7.01 6.15 -16.91
N PHE A 143 7.59 5.00 -17.23
CA PHE A 143 9.03 4.83 -17.35
C PHE A 143 9.38 4.96 -18.83
N LEU A 144 10.12 6.01 -19.18
CA LEU A 144 10.51 6.35 -20.54
C LEU A 144 12.01 6.13 -20.78
N PRO A 145 12.44 5.93 -22.04
CA PRO A 145 13.85 5.81 -22.39
C PRO A 145 14.69 7.02 -21.94
N THR A 146 15.93 6.75 -21.54
CA THR A 146 16.94 7.78 -21.28
C THR A 146 17.35 8.50 -22.56
N ASP A 147 17.39 7.80 -23.70
CA ASP A 147 17.59 8.40 -25.02
C ASP A 147 16.45 9.37 -25.39
N ASP A 148 16.84 10.61 -25.72
CA ASP A 148 15.93 11.70 -26.05
C ASP A 148 15.07 11.44 -27.28
N ARG A 149 15.62 10.78 -28.30
CA ARG A 149 14.89 10.49 -29.55
C ARG A 149 13.78 9.48 -29.28
N ARG A 150 14.13 8.36 -28.64
CA ARG A 150 13.19 7.28 -28.25
C ARG A 150 12.17 7.76 -27.21
N ARG A 151 12.55 8.65 -26.30
CA ARG A 151 11.60 9.30 -25.37
C ARG A 151 10.57 10.17 -26.10
N LYS A 152 11.01 11.01 -27.05
CA LYS A 152 10.10 11.83 -27.88
C LYS A 152 9.18 10.95 -28.73
N GLU A 153 9.74 9.91 -29.37
CA GLU A 153 9.01 8.91 -30.15
C GLU A 153 7.92 8.21 -29.31
N SER A 154 8.24 7.78 -28.09
CA SER A 154 7.29 7.19 -27.14
C SER A 154 6.08 8.10 -26.87
N LYS A 155 6.32 9.40 -26.64
CA LYS A 155 5.25 10.39 -26.39
C LYS A 155 4.41 10.67 -27.64
N VAL A 156 5.04 10.76 -28.81
CA VAL A 156 4.34 10.94 -30.09
C VAL A 156 3.42 9.75 -30.40
N VAL A 157 3.91 8.52 -30.21
CA VAL A 157 3.09 7.32 -30.40
C VAL A 157 1.98 7.24 -29.35
N PHE A 158 2.25 7.56 -28.07
CA PHE A 158 1.20 7.66 -27.05
C PHE A 158 0.11 8.66 -27.43
N ALA A 159 0.48 9.87 -27.87
CA ALA A 159 -0.46 10.91 -28.29
C ALA A 159 -1.35 10.45 -29.46
N LYS A 160 -0.78 9.80 -30.48
CA LYS A 160 -1.54 9.21 -31.61
C LYS A 160 -2.53 8.13 -31.17
N VAL A 161 -2.16 7.29 -30.20
CA VAL A 161 -3.07 6.26 -29.66
C VAL A 161 -4.17 6.89 -28.80
N ALA A 162 -3.83 7.89 -27.97
CA ALA A 162 -4.81 8.66 -27.20
C ALA A 162 -5.83 9.37 -28.12
N GLU A 163 -5.35 10.03 -29.18
CA GLU A 163 -6.17 10.73 -30.16
C GLU A 163 -7.09 9.78 -30.95
N SER A 164 -6.59 8.62 -31.39
CA SER A 164 -7.42 7.63 -32.09
C SER A 164 -8.52 7.04 -31.19
N LEU A 165 -8.26 6.93 -29.88
CA LEU A 165 -9.25 6.58 -28.85
C LEU A 165 -10.04 7.80 -28.31
N ARG A 166 -9.88 8.99 -28.91
CA ARG A 166 -10.58 10.24 -28.60
C ARG A 166 -10.34 10.81 -27.19
N HIS A 167 -9.20 10.50 -26.59
CA HIS A 167 -8.71 11.15 -25.37
C HIS A 167 -7.90 12.41 -25.70
N VAL A 168 -8.00 13.43 -24.84
CA VAL A 168 -7.15 14.62 -24.92
C VAL A 168 -6.03 14.48 -23.91
N VAL A 169 -4.77 14.59 -24.37
CA VAL A 169 -3.60 14.68 -23.50
C VAL A 169 -3.46 16.15 -23.06
N LEU A 170 -3.62 16.41 -21.77
CA LEU A 170 -3.52 17.74 -21.17
C LEU A 170 -2.07 18.21 -21.06
N GLY A 171 -1.14 17.27 -20.84
CA GLY A 171 0.29 17.54 -20.81
C GLY A 171 1.10 16.46 -20.10
N TRP A 172 2.40 16.71 -19.99
CA TRP A 172 3.37 15.84 -19.31
C TRP A 172 4.09 16.60 -18.20
N ARG A 173 4.25 15.96 -17.03
CA ARG A 173 5.07 16.43 -15.91
C ARG A 173 6.22 15.46 -15.71
N ARG A 174 7.45 15.96 -15.65
CA ARG A 174 8.58 15.15 -15.18
C ARG A 174 8.47 14.99 -13.67
N VAL A 175 8.55 13.75 -13.18
CA VAL A 175 8.56 13.49 -11.73
C VAL A 175 9.98 13.78 -11.23
N PRO A 176 10.18 14.67 -10.24
CA PRO A 176 11.49 14.87 -9.66
C PRO A 176 11.92 13.63 -8.87
N THR A 177 13.12 13.13 -9.14
CA THR A 177 13.71 11.98 -8.44
C THR A 177 15.08 12.31 -7.90
N ASP A 178 15.51 11.57 -6.87
CA ASP A 178 16.86 11.64 -6.30
C ASP A 178 17.53 10.26 -6.32
N ASN A 179 18.53 10.10 -7.17
CA ASN A 179 19.19 8.82 -7.40
C ASN A 179 20.51 8.64 -6.62
N ARG A 180 20.86 9.57 -5.71
CA ARG A 180 22.16 9.57 -5.00
C ARG A 180 22.49 8.27 -4.26
N ASP A 181 21.49 7.64 -3.65
CA ASP A 181 21.67 6.41 -2.87
C ASP A 181 21.47 5.11 -3.67
N LEU A 182 21.26 5.19 -4.99
CA LEU A 182 21.01 3.99 -5.80
C LEU A 182 22.28 3.15 -6.00
N GLY A 183 22.12 1.83 -5.94
CA GLY A 183 23.18 0.91 -6.33
C GLY A 183 23.41 0.92 -7.84
N LEU A 184 24.65 0.65 -8.27
CA LEU A 184 25.07 0.68 -9.68
C LEU A 184 24.12 -0.04 -10.65
N SER A 185 23.58 -1.19 -10.27
CA SER A 185 22.64 -1.97 -11.08
C SER A 185 21.26 -1.30 -11.28
N ALA A 186 20.85 -0.40 -10.38
CA ALA A 186 19.63 0.38 -10.51
C ALA A 186 19.87 1.67 -11.30
N LEU A 187 21.03 2.32 -11.12
CA LEU A 187 21.45 3.48 -11.92
C LEU A 187 21.58 3.14 -13.41
N GLN A 188 22.13 1.96 -13.74
CA GLN A 188 22.27 1.49 -15.13
C GLN A 188 20.91 1.23 -15.82
N THR A 189 19.83 1.07 -15.06
CA THR A 189 18.48 0.78 -15.57
C THR A 189 17.47 1.86 -15.22
N GLU A 190 17.92 3.01 -14.70
CA GLU A 190 17.05 4.11 -14.27
C GLU A 190 16.32 4.72 -15.48
N PRO A 191 14.97 4.67 -15.51
CA PRO A 191 14.20 5.28 -16.58
C PRO A 191 13.95 6.78 -16.32
N ILE A 192 13.66 7.55 -17.36
CA ILE A 192 13.11 8.89 -17.18
C ILE A 192 11.65 8.74 -16.74
N ILE A 193 11.34 9.19 -15.52
CA ILE A 193 10.01 9.07 -14.93
C ILE A 193 9.18 10.31 -15.25
N GLU A 194 8.05 10.11 -15.91
CA GLU A 194 7.10 11.18 -16.23
C GLU A 194 5.66 10.76 -15.96
N GLN A 195 4.86 11.73 -15.55
CA GLN A 195 3.41 11.65 -15.48
C GLN A 195 2.80 12.27 -16.73
N VAL A 196 1.75 11.64 -17.26
CA VAL A 196 0.89 12.20 -18.32
C VAL A 196 -0.51 12.39 -17.78
N PHE A 197 -1.12 13.54 -18.08
CA PHE A 197 -2.47 13.88 -17.67
C PHE A 197 -3.41 13.85 -18.87
N LEU A 198 -4.59 13.23 -18.71
CA LEU A 198 -5.57 13.09 -19.78
C LEU A 198 -6.99 13.41 -19.31
N SER A 199 -7.82 13.93 -20.21
CA SER A 199 -9.27 13.97 -20.02
C SER A 199 -9.94 12.66 -20.50
N PRO A 200 -11.12 12.30 -19.97
CA PRO A 200 -11.95 11.25 -20.55
C PRO A 200 -12.39 11.60 -21.97
N SER A 201 -12.72 10.58 -22.75
CA SER A 201 -13.42 10.76 -24.02
C SER A 201 -14.91 10.93 -23.75
N SER A 202 -15.49 12.05 -24.18
CA SER A 202 -16.92 12.34 -24.02
C SER A 202 -17.84 11.50 -24.93
N ARG A 203 -17.26 10.64 -25.78
CA ARG A 203 -17.99 9.85 -26.80
C ARG A 203 -17.94 8.34 -26.60
N LEU A 204 -17.23 7.85 -25.58
CA LEU A 204 -17.15 6.43 -25.26
C LEU A 204 -18.14 6.09 -24.15
N SER A 205 -18.96 5.06 -24.37
CA SER A 205 -19.95 4.57 -23.38
C SER A 205 -19.34 3.74 -22.25
N ALA A 206 -18.10 3.28 -22.40
CA ALA A 206 -17.37 2.53 -21.39
C ALA A 206 -16.98 3.41 -20.19
N GLU A 207 -16.89 2.84 -18.98
CA GLU A 207 -16.40 3.56 -17.80
C GLU A 207 -14.96 4.08 -18.02
N PHE A 208 -14.62 5.21 -17.40
CA PHE A 208 -13.33 5.87 -17.60
C PHE A 208 -12.13 4.96 -17.28
N GLU A 209 -12.20 4.13 -16.23
CA GLU A 209 -11.16 3.13 -15.93
C GLU A 209 -11.00 2.08 -17.05
N GLN A 210 -12.11 1.66 -17.67
CA GLN A 210 -12.07 0.72 -18.79
C GLN A 210 -11.45 1.39 -20.04
N GLN A 211 -11.77 2.66 -20.30
CA GLN A 211 -11.12 3.45 -21.36
C GLN A 211 -9.60 3.55 -21.10
N MET A 212 -9.18 3.88 -19.87
CA MET A 212 -7.77 3.96 -19.48
C MET A 212 -7.05 2.60 -19.55
N TYR A 213 -7.72 1.50 -19.19
CA TYR A 213 -7.17 0.16 -19.38
C TYR A 213 -6.90 -0.15 -20.86
N ILE A 214 -7.88 0.13 -21.75
CA ILE A 214 -7.73 -0.08 -23.19
C ILE A 214 -6.59 0.79 -23.74
N LEU A 215 -6.60 2.09 -23.44
CA LEU A 215 -5.54 3.02 -23.83
C LEU A 215 -4.16 2.54 -23.38
N ARG A 216 -4.03 2.09 -22.13
CA ARG A 216 -2.76 1.56 -21.58
C ARG A 216 -2.29 0.32 -22.35
N ARG A 217 -3.20 -0.61 -22.65
CA ARG A 217 -2.87 -1.86 -23.38
C ARG A 217 -2.46 -1.57 -24.82
N VAL A 218 -3.23 -0.77 -25.56
CA VAL A 218 -2.93 -0.43 -26.97
C VAL A 218 -1.64 0.39 -27.06
N SER A 219 -1.46 1.39 -26.19
CA SER A 219 -0.23 2.19 -26.15
C SER A 219 1.01 1.36 -25.83
N MET A 220 0.93 0.42 -24.87
CA MET A 220 2.07 -0.46 -24.58
C MET A 220 2.48 -1.33 -25.77
N VAL A 221 1.55 -1.76 -26.62
CA VAL A 221 1.87 -2.52 -27.84
C VAL A 221 2.47 -1.58 -28.90
N ALA A 222 1.79 -0.48 -29.22
CA ALA A 222 2.22 0.45 -30.27
C ALA A 222 3.59 1.09 -29.99
N ILE A 223 3.88 1.45 -28.73
CA ILE A 223 5.16 2.07 -28.38
C ILE A 223 6.30 1.04 -28.42
N ARG A 224 6.05 -0.22 -28.02
CA ARG A 224 7.07 -1.28 -28.13
C ARG A 224 7.43 -1.58 -29.59
N ASP A 225 6.42 -1.63 -30.45
CA ASP A 225 6.59 -1.82 -31.89
C ASP A 225 7.41 -0.68 -32.51
N ALA A 226 6.99 0.58 -32.27
CA ALA A 226 7.71 1.76 -32.76
C ALA A 226 9.16 1.85 -32.26
N LEU A 227 9.41 1.50 -30.99
CA LEU A 227 10.76 1.48 -30.42
C LEU A 227 11.59 0.24 -30.82
N SER A 228 11.05 -0.67 -31.65
CA SER A 228 11.68 -1.94 -32.04
C SER A 228 12.09 -2.80 -30.84
N LEU A 229 11.30 -2.77 -29.75
CA LEU A 229 11.60 -3.45 -28.50
C LEU A 229 11.34 -4.96 -28.61
N GLN A 230 12.40 -5.69 -28.95
CA GLN A 230 12.43 -7.15 -28.90
C GLN A 230 12.10 -7.67 -27.48
N TYR A 231 11.41 -8.81 -27.39
CA TYR A 231 11.02 -9.42 -26.11
C TYR A 231 12.20 -9.76 -25.17
N SER A 232 13.39 -9.95 -25.76
CA SER A 232 14.68 -10.22 -25.11
C SER A 232 15.58 -8.98 -24.97
N GLY A 233 15.18 -7.82 -25.49
CA GLY A 233 15.98 -6.58 -25.50
C GLY A 233 15.85 -5.74 -24.23
N ALA A 234 16.55 -4.60 -24.21
CA ALA A 234 16.49 -3.63 -23.12
C ALA A 234 15.06 -3.07 -22.96
N ARG A 235 14.45 -3.29 -21.79
CA ARG A 235 13.07 -2.85 -21.48
C ARG A 235 13.03 -1.42 -20.97
N ASP A 236 13.39 -0.46 -21.83
CA ASP A 236 13.47 0.96 -21.48
C ASP A 236 12.15 1.74 -21.56
N PHE A 237 11.03 1.04 -21.83
CA PHE A 237 9.69 1.62 -21.80
C PHE A 237 8.68 0.77 -21.02
N TYR A 238 7.93 1.39 -20.11
CA TYR A 238 6.83 0.76 -19.38
C TYR A 238 5.79 1.77 -18.84
N ILE A 239 4.50 1.40 -18.84
CA ILE A 239 3.42 2.19 -18.21
C ILE A 239 3.04 1.54 -16.87
N CYS A 240 3.48 2.15 -15.76
CA CYS A 240 3.27 1.65 -14.40
C CYS A 240 1.80 1.65 -14.01
N SER A 241 1.13 2.80 -14.17
CA SER A 241 -0.31 2.98 -13.97
C SER A 241 -0.86 3.89 -15.06
N LEU A 242 -2.16 3.76 -15.35
CA LEU A 242 -2.93 4.73 -16.12
C LEU A 242 -4.38 4.61 -15.64
N SER A 243 -4.84 5.57 -14.84
CA SER A 243 -6.09 5.50 -14.09
C SER A 243 -6.57 6.89 -13.68
N SER A 244 -7.88 7.04 -13.52
CA SER A 244 -8.60 8.20 -12.93
C SER A 244 -8.84 8.05 -11.42
N ARG A 245 -8.39 6.94 -10.83
CA ARG A 245 -8.58 6.62 -9.40
C ARG A 245 -7.27 6.38 -8.65
N THR A 246 -6.24 5.85 -9.31
CA THR A 246 -5.00 5.39 -8.64
C THR A 246 -3.71 5.77 -9.38
N VAL A 247 -2.60 5.85 -8.63
CA VAL A 247 -1.25 6.02 -9.20
C VAL A 247 -0.26 5.13 -8.45
N VAL A 248 0.76 4.64 -9.18
CA VAL A 248 1.79 3.73 -8.64
C VAL A 248 3.17 4.39 -8.70
N TYR A 249 3.79 4.55 -7.53
CA TYR A 249 5.20 4.94 -7.39
C TYR A 249 5.99 3.68 -7.04
N LYS A 250 6.88 3.23 -7.92
CA LYS A 250 7.67 2.01 -7.71
C LYS A 250 9.06 2.12 -8.31
N GLY A 251 9.97 1.20 -7.99
CA GLY A 251 11.27 1.14 -8.64
C GLY A 251 12.11 -0.06 -8.21
N GLN A 252 13.30 -0.18 -8.79
CA GLN A 252 14.33 -1.12 -8.33
C GLN A 252 15.06 -0.53 -7.12
N LEU A 253 14.30 -0.31 -6.05
CA LEU A 253 14.66 0.41 -4.84
C LEU A 253 14.56 -0.53 -3.64
N LYS A 254 15.35 -0.26 -2.59
CA LYS A 254 15.07 -0.81 -1.25
C LYS A 254 13.87 -0.08 -0.64
N PRO A 255 13.08 -0.70 0.25
CA PRO A 255 12.01 -0.05 1.00
C PRO A 255 12.37 1.32 1.61
N VAL A 256 13.55 1.42 2.24
CA VAL A 256 14.05 2.66 2.84
C VAL A 256 14.29 3.80 1.84
N GLN A 257 14.45 3.49 0.56
CA GLN A 257 14.78 4.47 -0.48
C GLN A 257 13.53 5.03 -1.19
N LEU A 258 12.34 4.44 -1.02
CA LEU A 258 11.18 4.80 -1.84
C LEU A 258 10.74 6.25 -1.62
N LYS A 259 10.69 6.71 -0.37
CA LYS A 259 10.31 8.08 -0.02
C LYS A 259 11.33 9.09 -0.54
N ASP A 260 12.62 8.82 -0.31
CA ASP A 260 13.70 9.75 -0.64
C ASP A 260 13.95 9.81 -2.16
N TYR A 261 13.83 8.69 -2.87
CA TYR A 261 13.90 8.66 -4.33
C TYR A 261 12.77 9.47 -4.98
N TYR A 262 11.55 9.44 -4.42
CA TYR A 262 10.40 10.24 -4.86
C TYR A 262 10.13 11.44 -3.93
N TYR A 263 11.19 12.08 -3.39
CA TYR A 263 11.08 13.10 -2.33
C TYR A 263 10.07 14.22 -2.62
N ALA A 264 9.98 14.69 -3.87
CA ALA A 264 9.12 15.82 -4.24
C ALA A 264 7.62 15.47 -4.26
N ASP A 265 7.29 14.18 -4.39
CA ASP A 265 5.91 13.70 -4.44
C ASP A 265 5.55 13.02 -3.11
N LEU A 266 6.25 11.94 -2.73
CA LEU A 266 5.96 11.21 -1.49
C LEU A 266 6.37 11.97 -0.22
N GLY A 267 7.28 12.95 -0.32
CA GLY A 267 7.68 13.82 0.77
C GLY A 267 6.78 15.04 0.99
N ASP A 268 5.91 15.41 0.05
CA ASP A 268 5.00 16.56 0.20
C ASP A 268 3.84 16.23 1.16
N GLU A 269 3.51 17.13 2.08
CA GLU A 269 2.44 16.93 3.06
C GLU A 269 1.04 16.99 2.45
N ARG A 270 0.89 17.60 1.27
CA ARG A 270 -0.35 17.59 0.47
C ARG A 270 -0.55 16.26 -0.25
N PHE A 271 0.44 15.37 -0.23
CA PHE A 271 0.32 14.02 -0.78
C PHE A 271 -0.46 13.13 0.19
N THR A 272 -1.79 13.25 0.10
CA THR A 272 -2.80 12.55 0.91
C THR A 272 -3.47 11.42 0.12
N SER A 273 -3.91 10.36 0.79
CA SER A 273 -4.70 9.29 0.17
C SER A 273 -5.64 8.66 1.20
N TYR A 274 -6.82 8.19 0.77
CA TYR A 274 -7.68 7.36 1.63
C TYR A 274 -7.26 5.88 1.63
N MET A 275 -6.39 5.45 0.71
CA MET A 275 -5.86 4.08 0.69
C MET A 275 -4.42 4.01 0.16
N ALA A 276 -3.66 3.04 0.66
CA ALA A 276 -2.30 2.76 0.20
C ALA A 276 -2.01 1.26 0.22
N LEU A 277 -1.53 0.72 -0.91
CA LEU A 277 -1.03 -0.65 -1.02
C LEU A 277 0.48 -0.60 -1.27
N VAL A 278 1.25 -1.26 -0.43
CA VAL A 278 2.71 -1.36 -0.57
C VAL A 278 3.14 -2.78 -0.87
N HIS A 279 4.23 -2.92 -1.62
CA HIS A 279 4.92 -4.18 -1.85
C HIS A 279 6.43 -4.01 -1.75
N SER A 280 7.08 -5.09 -1.34
CA SER A 280 8.52 -5.30 -1.37
C SER A 280 8.76 -6.77 -1.73
#